data_AF-A0A2E2CS37-F1
#
_entry.id   AF-A0A2E2CS37-F1
#
_cell.length_a   1.000
_cell.length_b   1.000
_cell.length_c   1.000
_cell.angle_alpha   90.00
_cell.angle_beta   90.00
_cell.angle_gamma   90.00
#
_symmetry.space_group_name_H-M   'P 1'
#
loop_
_entity.id
_entity.type
_entity.pdbx_description
1 polymer ?
#
loop_
_entity_poly.entity_id
_entity_poly.type
_entity_poly.pdbx_seq_one_letter_code
_entity_poly.pdbx_strand_id
1 'polypeptide(L)'
;MYKYAIKDLQERRQHLGLSSQEVSEKLGVSDSLVSLWECGKKQPSTINFFNWCQVLGFNIILNVHLTQIPKGFTPSFDTKQWIVKEFGERYNYENELKIFNNHYRASGTTKSDWHYAFRSWLLRAKKYTTNSSNTSAGTEERRERIHNVFAIGDKRGQG
;
A
#
# COMPACT_ATOMS: atom_id res chain seq x y z
N MET A 1 -6.43 5.87 14.76
CA MET A 1 -7.00 6.08 13.41
C MET A 1 -8.53 6.23 13.46
N TYR A 2 -9.28 5.24 13.98
CA TYR A 2 -10.75 5.26 14.02
C TYR A 2 -11.40 6.45 14.76
N LYS A 3 -10.77 6.95 15.83
CA LYS A 3 -11.30 8.04 16.67
C LYS A 3 -11.41 9.38 15.92
N TYR A 4 -10.50 9.68 15.02
CA TYR A 4 -10.52 10.92 14.24
C TYR A 4 -11.62 10.88 13.18
N ALA A 5 -11.73 9.76 12.45
CA ALA A 5 -12.78 9.59 11.46
C ALA A 5 -14.19 9.68 12.08
N ILE A 6 -14.43 9.11 13.27
CA ILE A 6 -15.72 9.26 13.97
C ILE A 6 -16.02 10.73 14.31
N LYS A 7 -15.00 11.50 14.72
CA LYS A 7 -15.18 12.94 14.97
C LYS A 7 -15.56 13.69 13.69
N ASP A 8 -14.89 13.41 12.57
CA ASP A 8 -15.19 14.05 11.28
C ASP A 8 -16.63 13.75 10.84
N LEU A 9 -17.12 12.52 11.07
CA LEU A 9 -18.51 12.14 10.81
C LEU A 9 -19.49 12.89 11.73
N GLN A 10 -19.17 13.01 13.02
CA GLN A 10 -19.97 13.77 13.98
C GLN A 10 -20.05 15.26 13.61
N GLU A 11 -18.92 15.87 13.26
CA GLU A 11 -18.85 17.28 12.84
C GLU A 11 -19.63 17.49 11.54
N ARG A 12 -19.49 16.59 10.56
CA ARG A 12 -20.29 16.65 9.32
C ARG A 12 -21.79 16.54 9.59
N ARG A 13 -22.20 15.64 10.49
CA ARG A 13 -23.61 15.52 10.91
C ARG A 13 -24.13 16.84 11.46
N GLN A 14 -23.37 17.47 12.36
CA GLN A 14 -23.71 18.77 12.94
C GLN A 14 -23.78 19.88 11.88
N HIS A 15 -22.85 19.90 10.92
CA HIS A 15 -22.88 20.85 9.80
C HIS A 15 -24.09 20.67 8.87
N LEU A 16 -24.62 19.46 8.76
CA LEU A 16 -25.85 19.18 8.02
C LEU A 16 -27.12 19.47 8.84
N GLY A 17 -26.99 19.90 10.10
CA GLY A 17 -28.13 20.17 10.99
C GLY A 17 -28.90 18.93 11.41
N LEU A 18 -28.32 17.73 11.25
CA LEU A 18 -28.98 16.47 11.55
C LEU A 18 -28.76 16.08 13.03
N SER A 19 -29.80 15.61 13.69
CA SER A 19 -29.74 14.97 15.00
C SER A 19 -29.14 13.55 14.92
N SER A 20 -28.72 13.00 16.07
CA SER A 20 -28.29 11.59 16.15
C SER A 20 -29.42 10.64 15.74
N GLN A 21 -30.65 10.99 16.12
CA GLN A 21 -31.84 10.21 15.83
C GLN A 21 -32.08 10.14 14.31
N GLU A 22 -32.10 11.28 13.61
CA GLU A 22 -32.30 11.30 12.15
C GLU A 22 -31.23 10.49 11.40
N VAL A 23 -29.99 10.51 11.88
CA VAL A 23 -28.93 9.67 11.30
C VAL A 23 -29.16 8.20 11.62
N SER A 24 -29.55 7.85 12.85
CA SER A 24 -29.83 6.47 13.23
C SER A 24 -30.97 5.84 12.42
N GLU A 25 -32.03 6.63 12.16
CA GLU A 25 -33.16 6.23 11.32
C GLU A 25 -32.70 5.95 9.88
N LYS A 26 -31.91 6.86 9.29
CA LYS A 26 -31.33 6.67 7.96
C LYS A 26 -30.37 5.47 7.88
N LEU A 27 -29.73 5.11 8.99
CA LEU A 27 -28.84 3.96 9.09
C LEU A 27 -29.57 2.64 9.42
N GLY A 28 -30.84 2.70 9.82
CA GLY A 28 -31.59 1.53 10.29
C GLY A 28 -31.05 0.94 11.59
N VAL A 29 -30.51 1.79 12.49
CA VAL A 29 -29.97 1.37 13.80
C VAL A 29 -30.68 2.09 14.94
N SER A 30 -30.51 1.63 16.18
CA SER A 30 -31.05 2.34 17.34
C SER A 30 -30.32 3.69 17.56
N ASP A 31 -31.05 4.73 17.94
CA ASP A 31 -30.48 6.07 18.23
C ASP A 31 -29.34 6.03 19.25
N SER A 32 -29.51 5.21 20.29
CA SER A 32 -28.49 4.97 21.31
C SER A 32 -27.15 4.49 20.71
N LEU A 33 -27.17 3.80 19.57
CA LEU A 33 -25.98 3.23 18.96
C LEU A 33 -25.09 4.30 18.31
N VAL A 34 -25.69 5.29 17.64
CA VAL A 34 -24.95 6.43 17.05
C VAL A 34 -24.30 7.24 18.16
N SER A 35 -25.04 7.53 19.24
CA SER A 35 -24.51 8.24 20.42
C SER A 35 -23.32 7.49 21.06
N LEU A 36 -23.39 6.16 21.17
CA LEU A 36 -22.29 5.35 21.68
C LEU A 36 -21.04 5.40 20.78
N TRP A 37 -21.23 5.50 19.46
CA TRP A 37 -20.12 5.66 18.51
C TRP A 37 -19.47 7.03 18.67
N GLU A 38 -20.26 8.11 18.68
CA GLU A 38 -19.76 9.49 18.80
C GLU A 38 -19.02 9.73 20.12
N CYS A 39 -19.48 9.15 21.23
CA CYS A 39 -18.79 9.22 22.51
C CYS A 39 -17.60 8.25 22.63
N GLY A 40 -17.34 7.41 21.61
CA GLY A 40 -16.26 6.43 21.60
C GLY A 40 -16.46 5.27 22.58
N LYS A 41 -17.68 5.06 23.08
CA LYS A 41 -18.04 3.95 23.98
C LYS A 41 -18.17 2.63 23.23
N LYS A 42 -18.49 2.68 21.94
CA LYS A 42 -18.56 1.53 21.04
C LYS A 42 -17.97 1.88 19.69
N GLN A 43 -17.41 0.90 18.99
CA GLN A 43 -16.99 1.08 17.59
C GLN A 43 -18.12 0.61 16.65
N PRO A 44 -18.40 1.33 15.56
CA PRO A 44 -19.28 0.83 14.51
C PRO A 44 -18.62 -0.39 13.84
N SER A 45 -19.45 -1.31 13.35
CA SER A 45 -18.95 -2.32 12.41
C SER A 45 -18.49 -1.64 11.13
N THR A 46 -17.65 -2.32 10.35
CA THR A 46 -17.21 -1.81 9.05
C THR A 46 -18.39 -1.40 8.16
N ILE A 47 -19.44 -2.23 8.08
CA ILE A 47 -20.65 -1.93 7.31
C ILE A 47 -21.36 -0.67 7.82
N ASN A 48 -21.56 -0.55 9.13
CA ASN A 48 -22.22 0.62 9.70
C ASN A 48 -21.40 1.90 9.50
N PHE A 49 -20.08 1.80 9.56
CA PHE A 49 -19.20 2.92 9.27
C PHE A 49 -19.33 3.37 7.81
N PHE A 50 -19.34 2.44 6.84
CA PHE A 50 -19.56 2.75 5.42
C PHE A 50 -20.92 3.41 5.19
N ASN A 51 -21.99 2.85 5.77
CA ASN A 51 -23.33 3.41 5.65
C ASN A 51 -23.42 4.82 6.27
N TRP A 52 -22.75 5.04 7.40
CA TRP A 52 -22.70 6.34 8.07
C TRP A 52 -22.04 7.41 7.20
N CYS A 53 -20.89 7.09 6.61
CA CYS A 53 -20.24 7.95 5.63
C CYS A 53 -21.19 8.29 4.46
N GLN A 54 -21.89 7.30 3.91
CA GLN A 54 -22.82 7.49 2.80
C GLN A 54 -24.01 8.39 3.17
N VAL A 55 -24.63 8.16 4.33
CA VAL A 55 -25.76 8.97 4.85
C VAL A 55 -25.36 10.44 5.03
N LEU A 56 -24.11 10.71 5.38
CA LEU A 56 -23.57 12.07 5.55
C LEU A 56 -23.02 12.69 4.26
N GLY A 57 -23.16 11.99 3.14
CA GLY A 57 -22.75 12.46 1.82
C GLY A 57 -21.23 12.42 1.58
N PHE A 58 -20.49 11.60 2.30
CA PHE A 58 -19.08 11.36 2.00
C PHE A 58 -18.92 10.44 0.79
N ASN A 59 -17.96 10.78 -0.06
CA ASN A 59 -17.42 9.84 -1.05
C ASN A 59 -16.21 9.12 -0.43
N ILE A 60 -16.22 7.80 -0.43
CA ILE A 60 -15.14 6.99 0.15
C ILE A 60 -14.24 6.50 -0.97
N ILE A 61 -13.00 6.97 -0.96
CA ILE A 61 -11.98 6.58 -1.94
C ILE A 61 -11.03 5.59 -1.27
N LEU A 62 -11.01 4.36 -1.78
CA LEU A 62 -10.06 3.34 -1.35
C LEU A 62 -8.76 3.50 -2.13
N ASN A 63 -7.77 4.11 -1.49
CA ASN A 63 -6.44 4.28 -2.07
C ASN A 63 -5.53 3.12 -1.71
N VAL A 64 -4.71 2.70 -2.68
CA VAL A 64 -3.64 1.74 -2.40
C VAL A 64 -2.55 2.46 -1.63
N HIS A 65 -2.35 2.09 -0.37
CA HIS A 65 -1.38 2.76 0.49
C HIS A 65 0.04 2.49 -0.02
N LEU A 66 0.69 3.52 -0.56
CA LEU A 66 2.10 3.46 -0.91
C LEU A 66 2.92 3.51 0.38
N THR A 67 3.74 2.48 0.61
CA THR A 67 4.59 2.38 1.80
C THR A 67 6.05 2.45 1.38
N GLN A 68 6.91 3.02 2.23
CA GLN A 68 8.34 2.76 2.13
C GLN A 68 8.61 1.29 2.42
N ILE A 69 9.78 0.79 2.00
CA ILE A 69 10.12 -0.62 2.20
C ILE A 69 10.12 -0.96 3.70
N PRO A 70 9.38 -2.00 4.14
CA PRO A 70 9.32 -2.37 5.54
C PRO A 70 10.71 -2.62 6.15
N LYS A 71 10.90 -2.23 7.41
CA LYS A 71 12.11 -2.56 8.16
C LYS A 71 12.20 -4.08 8.32
N GLY A 72 13.15 -4.71 7.64
CA GLY A 72 13.30 -6.17 7.62
C GLY A 72 12.39 -6.85 6.61
N PHE A 73 12.05 -6.18 5.50
CA PHE A 73 11.32 -6.81 4.40
C PHE A 73 11.96 -8.16 4.01
N THR A 74 11.11 -9.19 4.01
CA THR A 74 11.41 -10.52 3.52
C THR A 74 10.29 -10.97 2.58
N PRO A 75 10.59 -11.78 1.54
CA PRO A 75 9.56 -12.30 0.65
C PRO A 75 8.49 -13.10 1.39
N SER A 76 7.23 -12.91 1.03
CA SER A 76 6.11 -13.71 1.55
C SER A 76 6.24 -15.16 1.11
N PHE A 77 5.46 -16.05 1.74
CA PHE A 77 5.38 -17.46 1.31
C PHE A 77 5.08 -17.58 -0.20
N ASP A 78 4.07 -16.88 -0.70
CA ASP A 78 3.71 -16.90 -2.12
C ASP A 78 4.84 -16.39 -3.02
N THR A 79 5.59 -15.39 -2.55
CA THR A 79 6.74 -14.87 -3.30
C THR A 79 7.84 -15.91 -3.38
N LYS A 80 8.13 -16.63 -2.28
CA LYS A 80 9.12 -17.71 -2.26
C LYS A 80 8.70 -18.86 -3.17
N GLN A 81 7.43 -19.27 -3.13
CA GLN A 81 6.89 -20.30 -4.03
C GLN A 81 7.03 -19.88 -5.50
N TRP A 82 6.73 -18.63 -5.80
CA TRP A 82 6.91 -18.09 -7.15
C TRP A 82 8.39 -18.09 -7.58
N ILE A 83 9.33 -17.74 -6.68
CA ILE A 83 10.77 -17.77 -6.97
C ILE A 83 11.23 -19.20 -7.28
N VAL A 84 10.81 -20.18 -6.47
CA VAL A 84 11.15 -21.60 -6.70
C VAL A 84 10.61 -22.06 -8.06
N LYS A 85 9.39 -21.68 -8.42
CA LYS A 85 8.79 -22.01 -9.72
C LYS A 85 9.54 -21.37 -10.90
N GLU A 86 9.98 -20.12 -10.77
CA GLU A 86 10.56 -19.34 -11.87
C GLU A 86 12.07 -19.54 -12.05
N PHE A 87 12.79 -19.85 -10.96
CA PHE A 87 14.25 -19.94 -10.92
C PHE A 87 14.77 -21.32 -10.49
N GLY A 88 13.91 -22.19 -9.97
CA GLY A 88 14.26 -23.51 -9.43
C GLY A 88 14.53 -23.50 -7.92
N GLU A 89 14.42 -24.67 -7.29
CA GLU A 89 14.55 -24.86 -5.82
C GLU A 89 15.91 -24.44 -5.26
N ARG A 90 16.97 -24.51 -6.06
CA ARG A 90 18.34 -24.19 -5.64
C ARG A 90 18.70 -22.72 -5.82
N TYR A 91 17.79 -21.88 -6.31
CA TYR A 91 18.08 -20.48 -6.54
C TYR A 91 18.22 -19.71 -5.21
N ASN A 92 19.40 -19.15 -4.96
CA ASN A 92 19.66 -18.33 -3.79
C ASN A 92 19.50 -16.83 -4.14
N TYR A 93 18.44 -16.20 -3.59
CA TYR A 93 18.11 -14.79 -3.80
C TYR A 93 18.61 -13.85 -2.68
N GLU A 94 19.37 -14.33 -1.69
CA GLU A 94 19.74 -13.54 -0.51
C GLU A 94 20.55 -12.28 -0.85
N ASN A 95 21.50 -12.40 -1.78
CA ASN A 95 22.30 -11.26 -2.21
C ASN A 95 21.44 -10.21 -2.90
N GLU A 96 20.53 -10.63 -3.79
CA GLU A 96 19.59 -9.74 -4.46
C GLU A 96 18.64 -9.06 -3.47
N LEU A 97 18.17 -9.80 -2.45
CA LEU A 97 17.32 -9.24 -1.39
C LEU A 97 18.05 -8.14 -0.59
N LYS A 98 19.34 -8.34 -0.26
CA LYS A 98 20.14 -7.32 0.42
C LYS A 98 20.30 -6.06 -0.43
N ILE A 99 20.62 -6.22 -1.72
CA ILE A 99 20.77 -5.09 -2.65
C ILE A 99 19.45 -4.35 -2.81
N PHE A 100 18.35 -5.08 -3.01
CA PHE A 100 16.99 -4.54 -3.11
C PHE A 100 16.63 -3.71 -1.86
N ASN A 101 16.82 -4.29 -0.67
CA ASN A 101 16.52 -3.63 0.60
C ASN A 101 17.31 -2.35 0.79
N ASN A 102 18.61 -2.36 0.51
CA ASN A 102 19.47 -1.18 0.64
C ASN A 102 19.08 -0.10 -0.37
N HIS A 103 18.82 -0.48 -1.62
CA HIS A 103 18.45 0.46 -2.69
C HIS A 103 17.15 1.20 -2.38
N TYR A 104 16.09 0.48 -2.00
CA TYR A 104 14.79 1.09 -1.73
C TYR A 104 14.71 1.80 -0.39
N ARG A 105 15.58 1.45 0.57
CA ARG A 105 15.75 2.23 1.80
C ARG A 105 16.48 3.55 1.55
N ALA A 106 17.52 3.55 0.71
CA ALA A 106 18.29 4.76 0.40
C ALA A 106 17.51 5.74 -0.49
N SER A 107 16.73 5.23 -1.44
CA SER A 107 15.95 6.06 -2.37
C SER A 107 14.67 6.64 -1.77
N GLY A 108 14.18 6.10 -0.65
CA GLY A 108 12.92 6.55 -0.02
C GLY A 108 11.66 6.31 -0.88
N THR A 109 11.77 5.55 -1.98
CA THR A 109 10.65 5.25 -2.88
C THR A 109 9.54 4.52 -2.12
N THR A 110 8.30 4.89 -2.42
CA THR A 110 7.13 4.20 -1.90
C THR A 110 6.52 3.28 -2.96
N LYS A 111 5.99 2.13 -2.52
CA LYS A 111 5.31 1.17 -3.39
C LYS A 111 4.10 0.59 -2.67
N SER A 112 3.10 0.20 -3.45
CA SER A 112 1.89 -0.47 -2.97
C SER A 112 2.12 -1.94 -2.64
N ASP A 113 2.97 -2.61 -3.43
CA ASP A 113 3.29 -4.03 -3.26
C ASP A 113 4.80 -4.27 -3.42
N TRP A 114 5.47 -4.41 -2.27
CA TRP A 114 6.90 -4.71 -2.19
C TRP A 114 7.25 -6.13 -2.66
N HIS A 115 6.32 -7.09 -2.56
CA HIS A 115 6.52 -8.45 -3.07
C HIS A 115 6.51 -8.48 -4.59
N TYR A 116 5.59 -7.75 -5.24
CA TYR A 116 5.61 -7.56 -6.68
C TYR A 116 6.88 -6.83 -7.14
N ALA A 117 7.26 -5.76 -6.44
CA ALA A 117 8.49 -5.02 -6.74
C ALA A 117 9.73 -5.92 -6.68
N PHE A 118 9.81 -6.80 -5.67
CA PHE A 118 10.92 -7.75 -5.55
C PHE A 118 10.90 -8.82 -6.65
N ARG A 119 9.74 -9.36 -7.02
CA ARG A 119 9.62 -10.30 -8.17
C ARG A 119 10.11 -9.66 -9.47
N SER A 120 9.70 -8.42 -9.73
CA SER A 120 10.14 -7.64 -10.88
C SER A 120 11.65 -7.37 -10.88
N TRP A 121 12.24 -7.14 -9.70
CA TRP A 121 13.69 -7.00 -9.52
C TRP A 121 14.41 -8.29 -9.94
N LEU A 122 13.98 -9.45 -9.45
CA LEU A 122 14.61 -10.74 -9.74
C LEU A 122 14.54 -11.12 -11.23
N LEU A 123 13.39 -10.88 -11.89
CA LEU A 123 13.26 -11.14 -13.34
C LEU A 123 14.26 -10.33 -14.16
N ARG A 124 14.47 -9.06 -13.78
CA ARG A 124 15.43 -8.19 -14.45
C ARG A 124 16.85 -8.65 -14.17
N ALA A 125 17.19 -9.05 -12.94
CA ALA A 125 18.50 -9.59 -12.59
C ALA A 125 18.86 -10.83 -13.45
N LYS A 126 17.90 -11.76 -13.66
CA LYS A 126 18.03 -12.96 -14.51
C LYS A 126 18.42 -12.63 -15.96
N LYS A 127 17.69 -11.68 -16.57
CA LYS A 127 17.89 -11.29 -17.98
C LYS A 127 19.31 -10.77 -18.25
N TYR A 128 19.94 -10.14 -17.27
CA TYR A 128 21.31 -9.65 -17.40
C TYR A 128 22.37 -10.71 -17.10
N THR A 129 22.10 -11.70 -16.23
CA THR A 129 23.03 -12.82 -16.02
C THR A 129 23.23 -13.63 -17.30
N THR A 130 22.17 -13.78 -18.09
CA THR A 130 22.23 -14.46 -19.40
C THR A 130 22.91 -13.63 -20.50
N ASN A 131 22.90 -12.28 -20.39
CA ASN A 131 23.46 -11.38 -21.41
C ASN A 131 24.88 -10.85 -21.09
N SER A 132 25.40 -11.06 -19.89
CA SER A 132 26.69 -10.50 -19.41
C SER A 132 27.94 -11.27 -19.91
N SER A 133 27.83 -12.07 -20.96
CA SER A 133 28.99 -12.72 -21.58
C SER A 133 29.79 -11.80 -22.51
N ASN A 134 29.60 -10.48 -22.49
CA ASN A 134 30.49 -9.54 -23.18
C ASN A 134 30.56 -8.16 -22.52
N THR A 135 31.80 -7.71 -22.31
CA THR A 135 32.31 -6.35 -22.05
C THR A 135 32.41 -5.80 -20.62
N SER A 136 33.62 -5.32 -20.35
CA SER A 136 34.17 -4.71 -19.15
C SER A 136 33.90 -3.20 -19.09
N ALA A 137 32.63 -2.81 -18.97
CA ALA A 137 32.19 -1.41 -18.74
C ALA A 137 31.34 -1.28 -17.45
N GLY A 138 31.61 -2.15 -16.46
CA GLY A 138 30.65 -2.52 -15.42
C GLY A 138 30.30 -1.48 -14.35
N THR A 139 31.00 -0.34 -14.25
CA THR A 139 30.84 0.65 -13.16
C THR A 139 30.00 1.87 -13.54
N GLU A 140 30.19 2.46 -14.72
CA GLU A 140 29.43 3.65 -15.14
C GLU A 140 28.02 3.27 -15.61
N GLU A 141 27.89 2.15 -16.32
CA GLU A 141 26.60 1.54 -16.65
C GLU A 141 25.83 1.09 -15.39
N ARG A 142 26.51 0.86 -14.26
CA ARG A 142 25.86 0.58 -12.95
C ARG A 142 25.15 1.79 -12.36
N ARG A 143 25.62 2.99 -12.66
CA ARG A 143 25.04 4.25 -12.20
C ARG A 143 23.86 4.63 -13.08
N GLU A 144 23.98 4.45 -14.39
CA GLU A 144 22.83 4.60 -15.31
C GLU A 144 21.72 3.58 -15.05
N ARG A 145 22.07 2.36 -14.59
CA ARG A 145 21.13 1.30 -14.15
C ARG A 145 20.18 1.76 -13.04
N ILE A 146 20.59 2.66 -12.15
CA ILE A 146 19.73 3.17 -11.08
C ILE A 146 18.76 4.21 -11.63
N HIS A 147 19.19 5.06 -12.56
CA HIS A 147 18.40 6.17 -13.08
C HIS A 147 17.27 5.70 -14.03
N ASN A 148 17.52 4.70 -14.87
CA ASN A 148 16.53 4.22 -15.85
C ASN A 148 15.44 3.29 -15.26
N VAL A 149 15.65 2.73 -14.06
CA VAL A 149 14.66 1.88 -13.37
C VAL A 149 13.40 2.67 -12.95
N PHE A 150 13.50 4.00 -12.82
CA PHE A 150 12.42 4.87 -12.35
C PHE A 150 11.67 5.64 -13.45
N ALA A 151 12.14 5.63 -14.70
CA ALA A 151 11.50 6.38 -15.79
C ALA A 151 10.14 5.81 -16.24
N ILE A 152 9.82 4.56 -15.87
CA ILE A 152 8.63 3.84 -16.38
C ILE A 152 7.53 3.66 -15.30
N GLY A 153 7.76 4.11 -14.06
CA GLY A 153 6.90 3.74 -12.93
C GLY A 153 5.94 4.78 -12.37
N ASP A 154 6.17 6.08 -12.57
CA ASP A 154 5.43 7.12 -11.81
C ASP A 154 5.16 8.40 -12.60
N LYS A 155 4.73 8.26 -13.86
CA LYS A 155 3.99 9.32 -14.55
C LYS A 155 2.48 9.02 -14.54
N ARG A 156 1.87 9.20 -13.38
CA ARG A 156 0.46 9.62 -13.22
C ARG A 156 0.52 10.82 -12.28
N GLY A 157 0.76 12.01 -12.80
CA GLY A 157 -0.26 12.84 -13.45
C GLY A 157 -0.43 14.06 -12.55
N GLN A 158 0.41 15.08 -12.76
CA GLN A 158 0.06 16.43 -12.32
C GLN A 158 -1.01 16.91 -13.31
N GLY A 159 -2.22 17.06 -12.81
CA GLY A 159 -3.40 17.55 -13.50
C GLY A 159 -4.49 17.78 -12.47
#